data_AF-A0A7S4C3R3-F1
#
_entry.id   AF-A0A7S4C3R3-F1
#
_cell.length_a   1.000
_cell.length_b   1.000
_cell.length_c   1.000
_cell.angle_alpha   90.00
_cell.angle_beta   90.00
_cell.angle_gamma   90.00
#
_symmetry.space_group_name_H-M   'P 1'
#
loop_
_entity.id
_entity.type
_entity.pdbx_description
1 polymer ?
#
loop_
_entity_poly.entity_id
_entity_poly.type
_entity_poly.pdbx_seq_one_letter_code
_entity_poly.pdbx_strand_id
1 'polypeptide(L)'
;GVGGGGDGDGYVENVPPGFLRVNLIDSPGHVDFCSEVSAAVRLSDGALLVVDAVEGVCAQTHAVLKQAWDERVQPVLVINKVDRLAAELQLSPLDAWMTLKNIVEELNAVAGHFFAAETIRCDERKAERAARGVGTAGGGGGG
;
A
#
# COMPACT_ATOMS: atom_id res chain seq x y z
N GLY A 1 -55.03 -7.83 6.90
CA GLY A 1 -54.45 -7.29 5.67
C GLY A 1 -52.95 -7.34 5.82
N VAL A 2 -52.28 -7.99 4.88
CA VAL A 2 -50.84 -8.23 4.83
C VAL A 2 -50.10 -6.95 4.42
N GLY A 3 -48.86 -6.76 4.86
CA GLY A 3 -47.88 -5.82 4.29
C GLY A 3 -47.22 -4.92 5.35
N GLY A 4 -45.90 -4.86 5.53
CA GLY A 4 -44.82 -5.36 4.69
C GLY A 4 -43.53 -5.57 5.47
N GLY A 5 -42.65 -6.38 4.87
CA GLY A 5 -41.30 -6.64 5.36
C GLY A 5 -40.44 -5.38 5.30
N GLY A 6 -39.66 -5.19 6.35
CA GLY A 6 -38.46 -4.37 6.33
C GLY A 6 -37.27 -5.32 6.35
N ASP A 7 -36.75 -5.62 5.18
CA ASP A 7 -35.43 -6.24 5.01
C ASP A 7 -34.36 -5.22 5.39
N GLY A 8 -33.49 -5.62 6.32
CA GLY A 8 -32.04 -5.39 6.24
C GLY A 8 -31.49 -3.96 6.28
N ASP A 9 -31.09 -3.52 7.48
CA ASP A 9 -29.83 -2.82 7.78
C ASP A 9 -29.72 -2.49 9.27
N GLY A 10 -29.06 -3.38 10.01
CA GLY A 10 -28.76 -3.17 11.42
C GLY A 10 -27.77 -2.02 11.63
N TYR A 11 -28.19 -1.06 12.45
CA TYR A 11 -27.36 -0.14 13.25
C TYR A 11 -26.12 0.45 12.56
N VAL A 12 -26.24 1.66 11.99
CA VAL A 12 -25.09 2.58 11.90
C VAL A 12 -25.55 4.02 11.75
N GLU A 13 -25.78 4.71 12.87
CA GLU A 13 -25.83 6.18 12.81
C GLU A 13 -25.20 6.93 13.99
N ASN A 14 -24.60 6.28 14.99
CA ASN A 14 -23.92 7.02 16.05
C ASN A 14 -22.68 6.28 16.56
N VAL A 15 -21.57 6.43 15.85
CA VAL A 15 -20.25 6.12 16.40
C VAL A 15 -19.93 7.21 17.43
N PRO A 16 -19.75 6.88 18.73
CA PRO A 16 -19.51 7.90 19.75
C PRO A 16 -18.23 8.69 19.44
N PRO A 17 -18.17 10.00 19.77
CA PRO A 17 -16.94 10.77 19.59
C PRO A 17 -15.79 10.13 20.37
N GLY A 18 -14.76 9.70 19.64
CA GLY A 18 -13.62 8.92 20.18
C GLY A 18 -13.53 7.48 19.65
N PHE A 19 -14.54 6.97 18.94
CA PHE A 19 -14.48 5.66 18.28
C PHE A 19 -14.12 5.81 16.80
N LEU A 20 -13.11 5.04 16.36
CA LEU A 20 -12.70 4.94 14.96
C LEU A 20 -13.43 3.76 14.32
N ARG A 21 -14.19 4.00 13.25
CA ARG A 21 -14.79 2.93 12.45
C ARG A 21 -13.77 2.48 11.40
N VAL A 22 -13.35 1.23 11.49
CA VAL A 22 -12.44 0.60 10.52
C VAL A 22 -13.19 -0.52 9.82
N ASN A 23 -13.31 -0.45 8.49
CA ASN A 23 -13.84 -1.55 7.69
C ASN A 23 -12.66 -2.39 7.23
N LEU A 24 -12.50 -3.60 7.79
CA LEU A 24 -11.44 -4.51 7.40
C LEU A 24 -11.92 -5.38 6.24
N ILE A 25 -11.19 -5.34 5.12
CA ILE A 25 -11.40 -6.24 3.99
C ILE A 25 -10.26 -7.26 4.04
N ASP A 26 -10.58 -8.53 4.31
CA ASP A 26 -9.60 -9.61 4.33
C ASP A 26 -9.36 -10.07 2.89
N SER A 27 -8.26 -9.62 2.29
CA SER A 27 -7.84 -10.08 0.97
C SER A 27 -6.85 -11.24 1.13
N PRO A 28 -7.07 -12.41 0.50
CA PRO A 28 -6.21 -13.57 0.68
C PRO A 28 -4.75 -13.23 0.29
N GLY A 29 -3.81 -13.49 1.21
CA GLY A 29 -2.39 -13.12 1.10
C GLY A 29 -1.57 -13.93 0.09
N HIS A 30 -2.21 -14.62 -0.85
CA HIS A 30 -1.53 -15.37 -1.89
C HIS A 30 -1.41 -14.53 -3.17
N VAL A 31 -0.24 -14.61 -3.81
CA VAL A 31 0.13 -13.88 -5.05
C VAL A 31 -0.86 -14.16 -6.20
N ASP A 32 -1.70 -15.18 -6.05
CA ASP A 32 -2.68 -15.62 -7.05
C ASP A 32 -4.01 -14.82 -7.06
N PHE A 33 -4.24 -13.90 -6.10
CA PHE A 33 -5.50 -13.14 -6.01
C PHE A 33 -5.39 -11.65 -6.34
N CYS A 34 -4.39 -11.26 -7.15
CA CYS A 34 -4.19 -9.86 -7.57
C CYS A 34 -5.47 -9.19 -8.12
N SER A 35 -6.39 -9.92 -8.76
CA SER A 35 -7.65 -9.37 -9.29
C SER A 35 -8.70 -9.04 -8.22
N GLU A 36 -8.80 -9.83 -7.15
CA GLU A 36 -9.72 -9.55 -6.03
C GLU A 36 -9.13 -8.50 -5.09
N VAL A 37 -7.82 -8.56 -4.84
CA VAL A 37 -7.06 -7.56 -4.07
C VAL A 37 -7.17 -6.19 -4.71
N SER A 38 -7.07 -6.06 -6.04
CA SER A 38 -7.13 -4.76 -6.73
C SER A 38 -8.53 -4.12 -6.72
N ALA A 39 -9.60 -4.90 -6.56
CA ALA A 39 -10.95 -4.36 -6.39
C ALA A 39 -11.15 -3.81 -4.97
N ALA A 40 -10.68 -4.55 -3.96
CA ALA A 40 -10.74 -4.16 -2.56
C ALA A 40 -9.82 -2.95 -2.25
N VAL A 41 -8.60 -2.94 -2.78
CA VAL A 41 -7.60 -1.89 -2.55
C VAL A 41 -8.02 -0.58 -3.22
N ARG A 42 -8.68 -0.60 -4.40
CA ARG A 42 -9.29 0.60 -5.01
C ARG A 42 -10.42 1.23 -4.19
N LEU A 43 -11.10 0.43 -3.36
CA LEU A 43 -12.16 0.89 -2.46
C LEU A 43 -11.62 1.30 -1.08
N SER A 44 -10.33 1.07 -0.82
CA SER A 44 -9.71 1.27 0.49
C SER A 44 -8.81 2.50 0.48
N ASP A 45 -8.92 3.33 1.52
CA ASP A 45 -8.06 4.51 1.70
C ASP A 45 -6.65 4.16 2.21
N GLY A 46 -6.43 2.91 2.61
CA GLY A 46 -5.18 2.44 3.22
C GLY A 46 -5.03 0.92 3.15
N ALA A 47 -3.80 0.44 3.30
CA ALA A 47 -3.47 -0.98 3.35
C ALA A 47 -2.62 -1.31 4.57
N LEU A 48 -2.72 -2.55 5.07
CA LEU A 48 -1.85 -3.05 6.13
C LEU A 48 -0.82 -3.99 5.52
N LEU A 49 0.47 -3.68 5.68
CA LEU A 49 1.56 -4.56 5.24
C LEU A 49 2.08 -5.34 6.45
N VAL A 50 1.70 -6.61 6.55
CA VAL A 50 2.11 -7.48 7.65
C VAL A 50 3.36 -8.26 7.26
N VAL A 51 4.41 -8.18 8.08
CA VAL A 51 5.69 -8.88 7.88
C VAL A 51 6.02 -9.71 9.12
N ASP A 52 6.41 -10.97 8.96
CA ASP A 52 6.85 -11.81 10.08
C ASP A 52 8.26 -11.40 10.52
N ALA A 53 8.45 -11.17 11.81
CA ALA A 53 9.73 -10.77 12.39
C ALA A 53 10.83 -11.84 12.21
N VAL A 54 10.45 -13.12 12.08
CA VAL A 54 11.37 -14.25 11.92
C VAL A 54 11.73 -14.47 10.46
N GLU A 55 10.73 -14.43 9.56
CA GLU A 55 10.97 -14.65 8.12
C GLU A 55 11.57 -13.40 7.45
N GLY A 56 11.27 -12.21 7.98
CA GLY A 56 11.72 -10.94 7.44
C GLY A 56 11.01 -10.56 6.14
N VAL A 57 11.65 -9.74 5.32
CA VAL A 57 11.10 -9.29 4.04
C VAL A 57 11.29 -10.39 2.99
N CYS A 58 10.19 -10.81 2.38
CA CYS A 58 10.19 -11.86 1.37
C CYS A 58 9.86 -11.30 -0.03
N ALA A 59 10.10 -12.11 -1.07
CA ALA A 59 9.75 -11.74 -2.44
C ALA A 59 8.24 -11.42 -2.59
N GLN A 60 7.36 -12.08 -1.81
CA GLN A 60 5.94 -11.74 -1.78
C GLN A 60 5.70 -10.32 -1.25
N THR A 61 6.42 -9.92 -0.20
CA THR A 61 6.30 -8.58 0.40
C THR A 61 6.63 -7.49 -0.63
N HIS A 62 7.63 -7.72 -1.50
CA HIS A 62 7.96 -6.80 -2.59
C HIS A 62 6.83 -6.67 -3.62
N ALA A 63 6.20 -7.79 -3.99
CA ALA A 63 5.09 -7.79 -4.94
C ALA A 63 3.87 -7.03 -4.38
N VAL A 64 3.52 -7.27 -3.10
CA VAL A 64 2.42 -6.57 -2.42
C VAL A 64 2.71 -5.08 -2.28
N LEU A 65 3.93 -4.70 -1.88
CA LEU A 65 4.32 -3.30 -1.76
C LEU A 65 4.29 -2.57 -3.11
N LYS A 66 4.72 -3.25 -4.19
CA LYS A 66 4.61 -2.73 -5.55
C LYS A 66 3.15 -2.51 -5.95
N GLN A 67 2.27 -3.46 -5.66
CA GLN A 67 0.86 -3.33 -5.98
C GLN A 67 0.22 -2.16 -5.21
N ALA A 68 0.49 -2.04 -3.91
CA ALA A 68 0.01 -0.92 -3.09
C ALA A 68 0.48 0.43 -3.68
N TRP A 69 1.72 0.49 -4.17
CA TRP A 69 2.26 1.66 -4.84
C TRP A 69 1.52 2.00 -6.15
N ASP A 70 1.33 1.01 -7.02
CA ASP A 70 0.64 1.17 -8.31
C ASP A 70 -0.82 1.62 -8.11
N GLU A 71 -1.46 1.18 -7.02
CA GLU A 71 -2.81 1.55 -6.63
C GLU A 71 -2.90 2.85 -5.80
N ARG A 72 -1.76 3.49 -5.52
CA ARG A 72 -1.63 4.73 -4.73
C ARG A 72 -2.21 4.64 -3.31
N VAL A 73 -2.18 3.45 -2.72
CA VAL A 73 -2.62 3.23 -1.35
C VAL A 73 -1.43 3.40 -0.42
N GLN A 74 -1.64 4.03 0.74
CA GLN A 74 -0.59 4.19 1.75
C GLN A 74 -0.55 2.95 2.64
N PRO A 75 0.51 2.13 2.58
CA PRO A 75 0.63 0.96 3.43
C PRO A 75 1.13 1.35 4.83
N VAL A 76 0.54 0.75 5.87
CA VAL A 76 1.03 0.80 7.24
C VAL A 76 1.75 -0.51 7.55
N LEU A 77 3.04 -0.42 7.87
CA LEU A 77 3.85 -1.58 8.24
C LEU A 77 3.44 -2.11 9.62
N VAL A 78 3.20 -3.42 9.70
CA VAL A 78 2.99 -4.16 10.93
C VAL A 78 3.96 -5.31 10.98
N ILE A 79 4.84 -5.31 11.98
CA ILE A 79 5.75 -6.42 12.22
C ILE A 79 5.08 -7.40 13.19
N ASN A 80 4.82 -8.61 12.71
CA ASN A 80 4.12 -9.67 13.42
C ASN A 80 5.10 -10.71 13.99
N LYS A 81 4.64 -11.50 14.97
CA LYS A 81 5.39 -12.60 15.61
C LYS A 81 6.73 -12.22 16.23
N VAL A 82 6.84 -11.00 16.76
CA VAL A 82 8.06 -10.50 17.44
C VAL A 82 8.42 -11.35 18.66
N ASP A 83 7.43 -11.95 19.31
CA ASP A 83 7.58 -12.88 20.42
C ASP A 83 8.46 -14.10 20.05
N ARG A 84 8.40 -14.58 18.80
CA ARG A 84 9.21 -15.70 18.33
C ARG A 84 10.71 -15.40 18.32
N LEU A 85 11.10 -14.12 18.17
CA LEU A 85 12.52 -13.72 18.26
C LEU A 85 13.11 -14.04 19.63
N ALA A 86 12.31 -13.89 20.69
CA ALA A 86 12.72 -14.18 22.06
C ALA A 86 12.44 -15.63 22.45
N ALA A 87 11.27 -16.17 22.10
CA ALA A 87 10.82 -17.48 22.56
C ALA A 87 11.42 -18.63 21.76
N GLU A 88 11.55 -18.50 20.43
CA GLU A 88 12.04 -19.57 19.55
C GLU A 88 13.52 -19.40 19.23
N LEU A 89 13.93 -18.21 18.77
CA LEU A 89 15.33 -17.96 18.41
C LEU A 89 16.22 -17.60 19.60
N GLN A 90 15.63 -17.30 20.76
CA GLN A 90 16.35 -16.93 21.99
C GLN A 90 17.38 -15.82 21.77
N LEU A 91 17.06 -14.85 20.91
CA LEU A 91 17.96 -13.75 20.57
C LEU A 91 18.16 -12.83 21.77
N SER A 92 19.33 -12.19 21.83
CA SER A 92 19.53 -11.08 22.76
C SER A 92 18.62 -9.90 22.35
N PRO A 93 18.23 -9.01 23.29
CA PRO A 93 17.43 -7.83 22.95
C PRO A 93 18.08 -6.94 21.87
N LEU A 94 19.42 -6.93 21.82
CA LEU A 94 20.17 -6.20 20.81
C LEU A 94 20.04 -6.85 19.44
N ASP A 95 20.18 -8.17 19.35
CA ASP A 95 20.05 -8.89 18.08
C ASP A 95 18.62 -8.84 17.55
N ALA A 96 17.63 -8.95 18.45
CA ALA A 96 16.22 -8.79 18.09
C ALA A 96 15.94 -7.39 17.53
N TRP A 97 16.51 -6.34 18.13
CA TRP A 97 16.47 -5.00 17.56
C TRP A 97 17.14 -4.99 16.18
N MET A 98 18.36 -5.50 16.02
CA MET A 98 19.00 -5.53 14.69
C MET A 98 18.13 -6.20 13.61
N THR A 99 17.44 -7.30 13.93
CA THR A 99 16.50 -7.94 13.00
C THR A 99 15.35 -7.00 12.62
N LEU A 100 14.70 -6.38 13.60
CA LEU A 100 13.60 -5.42 13.33
C LEU A 100 14.08 -4.21 12.53
N LYS A 101 15.31 -3.73 12.79
CA LYS A 101 15.96 -2.65 12.03
C LYS A 101 16.09 -3.01 10.57
N ASN A 102 16.63 -4.19 10.31
CA ASN A 102 16.92 -4.67 8.97
C ASN A 102 15.62 -4.77 8.15
N ILE A 103 14.53 -5.25 8.76
CA ILE A 103 13.20 -5.30 8.10
C ILE A 103 12.76 -3.90 7.65
N VAL A 104 12.87 -2.89 8.52
CA VAL A 104 12.46 -1.52 8.19
C VAL A 104 13.37 -0.92 7.12
N GLU A 105 14.68 -1.13 7.23
CA GLU A 105 15.66 -0.62 6.25
C GLU A 105 15.47 -1.24 4.87
N GLU A 106 15.22 -2.54 4.80
CA GLU A 106 14.98 -3.25 3.55
C GLU A 106 13.68 -2.79 2.89
N LEU A 107 12.59 -2.65 3.65
CA LEU A 107 11.34 -2.11 3.12
C LEU A 107 11.49 -0.67 2.64
N ASN A 108 12.24 0.16 3.36
CA ASN A 108 12.51 1.54 2.94
C ASN A 108 13.34 1.59 1.64
N ALA A 109 14.30 0.67 1.46
CA ALA A 109 15.06 0.58 0.22
C ALA A 109 14.15 0.22 -0.96
N VAL A 110 13.22 -0.72 -0.77
CA VAL A 110 12.24 -1.13 -1.78
C VAL A 110 11.27 0.01 -2.11
N ALA A 111 10.73 0.69 -1.09
CA ALA A 111 9.87 1.85 -1.27
C ALA A 111 10.61 3.00 -1.99
N GLY A 112 11.87 3.24 -1.63
CA GLY A 112 12.73 4.22 -2.29
C GLY A 112 12.97 3.91 -3.77
N HIS A 113 13.11 2.63 -4.12
CA HIS A 113 13.23 2.20 -5.52
C HIS A 113 11.97 2.55 -6.33
N PHE A 114 10.76 2.36 -5.78
CA PHE A 114 9.52 2.74 -6.45
C PHE A 114 9.37 4.26 -6.59
N PHE A 115 9.73 5.04 -5.57
CA PHE A 115 9.70 6.51 -5.62
C PHE A 115 10.66 7.07 -6.69
N ALA A 116 11.88 6.54 -6.75
CA ALA A 116 12.85 6.92 -7.76
C ALA A 116 12.36 6.58 -9.18
N ALA A 117 11.78 5.38 -9.36
CA ALA A 117 11.24 4.94 -10.64
C ALA A 117 10.09 5.84 -11.14
N GLU A 118 9.20 6.30 -10.24
CA GLU A 118 8.10 7.21 -10.61
C GLU A 118 8.64 8.60 -10.99
N THR A 119 9.65 9.10 -10.29
CA THR A 119 10.27 10.42 -10.57
C THR A 119 10.90 10.44 -11.96
N ILE A 120 11.66 9.40 -12.31
CA ILE A 120 12.28 9.25 -13.64
C ILE A 120 11.21 9.25 -14.74
N ARG A 121 10.12 8.49 -14.56
CA ARG A 121 9.00 8.47 -15.52
C ARG A 121 8.29 9.81 -15.62
N CYS A 122 8.19 10.55 -14.52
CA CYS A 122 7.57 11.88 -14.51
C CYS A 122 8.42 12.88 -15.28
N ASP A 123 9.74 12.84 -15.10
CA ASP A 123 10.69 13.70 -15.80
C ASP A 123 10.74 13.41 -17.30
N GLU A 124 10.70 12.14 -17.71
CA GLU A 124 10.58 11.74 -19.12
C GLU A 124 9.28 12.28 -19.75
N ARG A 125 8.14 12.15 -19.06
CA ARG A 125 6.86 12.69 -19.57
C ARG A 125 6.84 14.22 -19.61
N LYS A 126 7.48 14.89 -18.66
CA LYS A 126 7.60 16.36 -18.67
C LYS A 126 8.51 16.83 -19.80
N ALA A 127 9.64 16.14 -20.02
CA ALA A 127 10.53 16.40 -21.14
C ALA A 127 9.82 16.17 -22.49
N GLU A 128 9.04 15.10 -22.63
CA GLU A 128 8.26 14.83 -23.84
C GLU A 128 7.15 15.87 -24.07
N ARG A 129 6.45 16.28 -23.01
CA ARG A 129 5.43 17.35 -23.10
C ARG A 129 6.07 18.71 -23.43
N ALA A 130 7.24 19.01 -22.87
CA ALA A 130 8.00 20.22 -23.20
C ALA A 130 8.46 20.19 -24.67
N ALA A 131 8.91 19.04 -25.19
CA ALA A 131 9.28 18.87 -26.59
C ALA A 131 8.09 19.04 -27.55
N ARG A 132 6.89 18.56 -27.16
CA ARG A 132 5.66 18.73 -27.95
C ARG A 132 5.08 20.16 -27.90
N GLY A 133 5.38 20.92 -26.85
CA GLY A 133 4.89 22.29 -26.64
C GLY A 133 5.60 23.38 -27.47
N VAL A 134 6.71 23.07 -28.14
CA VAL A 134 7.53 24.07 -28.88
C VAL A 134 7.21 24.11 -30.39
N GLY A 135 6.17 23.40 -30.85
CA GLY A 135 5.87 23.22 -32.28
C GLY A 135 4.85 24.16 -32.95
N THR A 136 4.21 25.13 -32.27
CA THR A 136 3.15 25.95 -32.89
C THR A 136 3.24 27.44 -32.56
N ALA A 137 4.34 28.09 -32.97
CA ALA A 137 4.40 29.55 -33.08
C ALA A 137 5.21 29.92 -34.34
N GLY A 138 4.59 29.76 -35.51
CA GLY A 138 5.24 29.99 -36.79
C GLY A 138 4.26 30.04 -37.95
N GLY A 139 3.19 30.82 -37.82
CA GLY A 139 2.23 31.04 -38.90
C GLY A 139 1.42 32.29 -38.64
N GLY A 140 1.75 33.40 -39.31
CA GLY A 140 0.93 34.60 -39.34
C GLY A 140 1.70 35.91 -39.17
N GLY A 141 2.25 36.41 -40.27
CA GLY A 141 2.71 37.80 -40.40
C GLY A 141 2.96 38.08 -41.87
N GLY A 142 1.92 38.45 -42.61
CA GLY A 142 1.75 39.79 -43.19
C GLY A 142 2.11 39.71 -44.68
N GLY A 143 1.21 39.99 -45.63
CA GLY A 143 0.42 41.20 -45.74
C GLY A 143 1.10 42.08 -46.77
#